data_AF-A0A6H9L6J7-F1
#
_entry.id   AF-A0A6H9L6J7-F1
#
_cell.length_a   1.000
_cell.length_b   1.000
_cell.length_c   1.000
_cell.angle_alpha   90.00
_cell.angle_beta   90.00
_cell.angle_gamma   90.00
#
_symmetry.space_group_name_H-M   'P 1'
#
loop_
_entity.id
_entity.type
_entity.pdbx_description
1 polymer ?
#
loop_
_entity_poly.entity_id
_entity_poly.type
_entity_poly.pdbx_seq_one_letter_code
_entity_poly.pdbx_strand_id
1 'polypeptide(L)'
;MKGVRVQDATNKFSRLQIFGLIAGPLLFIFILILPAPEGMNPQAWKTTAIALFMAIWWMTEPIPIPATALLPLVLLPLFGIRTMKLAAQPYAHPLIYLFMGGFILALGMRKWNLHKRIALQIIKKMGTGSKQIIAGFMIAAAFLSMWVSNTATTMMMLPIALPIIELAGRSGRRKSDENFAIALLLGIAYACSIGGMGTLIGTPPNALLAGFMADSYGLQIGFGQWMLMGVPLVILGLPLIFVILTRFIFKIGTENLQMGGSVIEEELKRLGPITREEKLVALVFSLVAMAWIFRPAINLALPGVTDTGIAMFGALILFIIPVNLKKGEFLLDWQAMRDLPWGVLILFGGGLSLAGAIKDTGLAQWIGMQLEFLHFLPILLFILIIAAVIIFLTELTSNTATTAAFLPIMASVAIGLSQDPLLLAIPAALSASCAFMLPVATPPNAIIYASGLVKINQMIRAGIWLNILFIFLVTAVVYLLAPSIFNFIIR
;
A
#
# COMPACT_ATOMS: atom_id res chain seq x y z
N MET A 1 -31.77 3.89 -11.10
CA MET A 1 -31.06 2.59 -11.08
C MET A 1 -30.84 2.12 -12.52
N LYS A 2 -29.64 2.35 -13.07
CA LYS A 2 -29.08 1.58 -14.19
C LYS A 2 -27.72 1.13 -13.66
N GLY A 3 -27.56 -0.19 -13.51
CA GLY A 3 -26.33 -0.78 -13.02
C GLY A 3 -25.16 -0.30 -13.87
N VAL A 4 -24.12 0.19 -13.21
CA VAL A 4 -22.82 0.40 -13.82
C VAL A 4 -22.36 -1.00 -14.27
N ARG A 5 -22.59 -1.32 -15.54
CA ARG A 5 -21.95 -2.47 -16.18
C ARG A 5 -20.47 -2.18 -16.11
N VAL A 6 -19.77 -2.90 -15.25
CA VAL A 6 -18.34 -3.13 -15.38
C VAL A 6 -18.16 -3.64 -16.80
N GLN A 7 -17.57 -2.81 -17.67
CA GLN A 7 -17.26 -3.23 -19.03
C GLN A 7 -16.41 -4.49 -18.93
N ASP A 8 -16.83 -5.54 -19.64
CA ASP A 8 -16.02 -6.72 -19.88
C ASP A 8 -14.68 -6.25 -20.47
N ALA A 9 -13.64 -6.21 -19.63
CA ALA A 9 -12.28 -5.99 -20.08
C ALA A 9 -11.98 -7.11 -21.07
N THR A 10 -11.79 -6.75 -22.33
CA THR A 10 -11.42 -7.71 -23.37
C THR A 10 -10.22 -8.51 -22.89
N ASN A 11 -10.36 -9.84 -22.80
CA ASN A 11 -9.37 -10.84 -22.39
C ASN A 11 -8.13 -10.93 -23.33
N LYS A 12 -7.71 -9.82 -23.94
CA LYS A 12 -6.54 -9.75 -24.80
C LYS A 12 -5.35 -9.26 -23.99
N PHE A 13 -4.31 -10.09 -23.92
CA PHE A 13 -3.03 -9.71 -23.33
C PHE A 13 -2.50 -8.41 -23.96
N SER A 14 -1.99 -7.52 -23.11
CA SER A 14 -1.27 -6.34 -23.59
C SER A 14 0.05 -6.75 -24.24
N ARG A 15 0.59 -5.91 -25.13
CA ARG A 15 1.92 -6.16 -25.75
C ARG A 15 3.01 -6.33 -24.69
N LEU A 16 2.91 -5.59 -23.57
CA LEU A 16 3.84 -5.68 -22.44
C LEU A 16 3.76 -7.04 -21.74
N GLN A 17 2.54 -7.56 -21.53
CA GLN A 17 2.34 -8.87 -20.93
C GLN A 17 2.84 -9.99 -21.84
N ILE A 18 2.58 -9.92 -23.16
CA ILE A 18 3.10 -10.91 -24.11
C ILE A 18 4.63 -10.90 -24.10
N PHE A 19 5.23 -9.70 -24.12
CA PHE A 19 6.67 -9.54 -24.01
C PHE A 19 7.19 -10.19 -22.71
N GLY A 20 6.59 -9.88 -21.56
CA GLY A 20 6.98 -10.43 -20.27
C GLY A 20 6.86 -11.96 -20.18
N LEU A 21 5.79 -12.51 -20.74
CA LEU A 21 5.53 -13.96 -20.77
C LEU A 21 6.67 -14.72 -21.44
N ILE A 22 7.27 -14.13 -22.48
CA ILE A 22 8.36 -14.73 -23.27
C ILE A 22 9.73 -14.31 -22.72
N ALA A 23 9.94 -13.02 -22.44
CA ALA A 23 11.21 -12.46 -22.02
C ALA A 23 11.67 -12.99 -20.66
N GLY A 24 10.75 -13.22 -19.71
CA GLY A 24 11.07 -13.76 -18.39
C GLY A 24 11.75 -15.15 -18.47
N PRO A 25 11.10 -16.18 -19.04
CA PRO A 25 11.67 -17.51 -19.18
C PRO A 25 12.91 -17.53 -20.09
N LEU A 26 12.93 -16.74 -21.17
CA LEU A 26 14.09 -16.68 -22.05
C LEU A 26 15.32 -16.10 -21.34
N LEU A 27 15.17 -15.00 -20.59
CA LEU A 27 16.27 -14.42 -19.82
C LEU A 27 16.74 -15.38 -18.73
N PHE A 28 15.81 -16.07 -18.08
CA PHE A 28 16.13 -17.10 -17.09
C PHE A 28 17.03 -18.19 -17.69
N ILE A 29 16.63 -18.79 -18.82
CA ILE A 29 17.41 -19.82 -19.52
C ILE A 29 18.75 -19.26 -19.98
N PHE A 30 18.76 -18.05 -20.55
CA PHE A 30 19.97 -17.41 -21.03
C PHE A 30 21.01 -17.23 -19.91
N ILE A 31 20.60 -16.74 -18.74
CA ILE A 31 21.48 -16.56 -17.57
C ILE A 31 22.00 -17.91 -17.07
N LEU A 32 21.18 -18.96 -17.07
CA LEU A 32 21.61 -20.30 -16.64
C LEU A 32 22.67 -20.93 -17.55
N ILE A 33 22.72 -20.55 -18.83
CA ILE A 33 23.71 -21.03 -19.79
C ILE A 33 25.03 -20.25 -19.66
N LEU A 34 24.97 -18.99 -19.24
CA LEU A 34 26.16 -18.17 -19.02
C LEU A 34 26.91 -18.61 -17.75
N PRO A 35 28.26 -18.58 -17.78
CA PRO A 35 29.05 -18.81 -16.57
C PRO A 35 28.76 -17.72 -15.53
N ALA A 36 28.85 -18.08 -14.26
CA ALA A 36 28.74 -17.10 -13.18
C ALA A 36 29.87 -16.05 -13.32
N PRO A 37 29.59 -14.76 -13.06
CA PRO A 37 30.61 -13.72 -13.01
C PRO A 37 31.76 -14.07 -12.07
N GLU A 38 32.94 -13.55 -12.33
CA GLU A 38 34.10 -13.75 -11.46
C GLU A 38 33.79 -13.36 -10.01
N GLY A 39 34.22 -14.19 -9.07
CA GLY A 39 33.96 -14.00 -7.63
C GLY A 39 32.51 -14.25 -7.20
N MET A 40 31.60 -14.65 -8.08
CA MET A 40 30.22 -14.98 -7.73
C MET A 40 30.02 -16.49 -7.50
N ASN A 41 29.36 -16.84 -6.39
CA ASN A 41 28.90 -18.21 -6.13
C ASN A 41 27.94 -18.68 -7.25
N PRO A 42 28.12 -19.88 -7.85
CA PRO A 42 27.20 -20.41 -8.86
C PRO A 42 25.73 -20.47 -8.41
N GLN A 43 25.45 -20.71 -7.12
CA GLN A 43 24.09 -20.66 -6.58
C GLN A 43 23.54 -19.22 -6.53
N ALA A 44 24.39 -18.22 -6.28
CA ALA A 44 24.01 -16.82 -6.35
C ALA A 44 23.65 -16.43 -7.78
N TRP A 45 24.38 -16.92 -8.79
CA TRP A 45 24.06 -16.67 -10.19
C TRP A 45 22.70 -17.25 -10.61
N LYS A 46 22.41 -18.50 -10.21
CA LYS A 46 21.08 -19.10 -10.41
C LYS A 46 19.99 -18.33 -9.68
N THR A 47 20.28 -17.81 -8.49
CA THR A 47 19.35 -16.96 -7.73
C THR A 47 19.08 -15.64 -8.46
N THR A 48 20.10 -15.02 -9.06
CA THR A 48 19.95 -13.85 -9.94
C THR A 48 19.02 -14.15 -11.11
N ALA A 49 19.16 -15.32 -11.76
CA ALA A 49 18.28 -15.75 -12.83
C ALA A 49 16.81 -15.79 -12.37
N ILE A 50 16.54 -16.41 -11.21
CA ILE A 50 15.19 -16.50 -10.62
C ILE A 50 14.67 -15.11 -10.24
N ALA A 51 15.51 -14.27 -9.63
CA ALA A 51 15.15 -12.92 -9.21
C ALA A 51 14.75 -12.05 -10.41
N LEU A 52 15.53 -12.08 -11.50
CA LEU A 52 15.24 -11.33 -12.72
C LEU A 52 14.01 -11.88 -13.44
N PHE A 53 13.82 -13.19 -13.44
CA PHE A 53 12.62 -13.81 -13.97
C PHE A 53 11.35 -13.31 -13.25
N MET A 54 11.37 -13.39 -11.91
CA MET A 54 10.27 -12.89 -11.08
C MET A 54 10.08 -11.39 -11.25
N ALA A 55 11.14 -10.60 -11.28
CA ALA A 55 11.08 -9.16 -11.47
C ALA A 55 10.43 -8.78 -12.81
N ILE A 56 10.81 -9.44 -13.92
CA ILE A 56 10.17 -9.21 -15.22
C ILE A 56 8.68 -9.53 -15.14
N TRP A 57 8.31 -10.69 -14.60
CA TRP A 57 6.90 -11.09 -14.49
C TRP A 57 6.09 -10.21 -13.54
N TRP A 58 6.70 -9.70 -12.47
CA TRP A 58 6.07 -8.75 -11.56
C TRP A 58 5.87 -7.37 -12.19
N MET A 59 6.82 -6.90 -13.01
CA MET A 59 6.71 -5.61 -13.69
C MET A 59 5.78 -5.65 -14.92
N THR A 60 5.73 -6.78 -15.62
CA THR A 60 4.96 -6.91 -16.87
C THR A 60 3.62 -7.61 -16.68
N GLU A 61 3.38 -8.23 -15.51
CA GLU A 61 2.16 -8.93 -15.11
C GLU A 61 1.59 -9.89 -16.18
N PRO A 62 2.41 -10.80 -16.78
CA PRO A 62 1.95 -11.76 -17.78
C PRO A 62 1.08 -12.86 -17.16
N ILE A 63 1.19 -13.06 -15.85
CA ILE A 63 0.33 -13.89 -15.01
C ILE A 63 0.02 -13.12 -13.72
N PRO A 64 -0.99 -13.53 -12.93
CA PRO A 64 -1.29 -12.86 -11.66
C PRO A 64 -0.05 -12.78 -10.75
N ILE A 65 0.20 -11.62 -10.14
CA ILE A 65 1.32 -11.37 -9.22
C ILE A 65 1.50 -12.48 -8.15
N PRO A 66 0.44 -13.00 -7.50
CA PRO A 66 0.57 -14.09 -6.53
C PRO A 66 1.01 -15.42 -7.15
N ALA A 67 0.72 -15.67 -8.43
CA ALA A 67 1.17 -16.86 -9.14
C ALA A 67 2.68 -16.79 -9.42
N THR A 68 3.18 -15.62 -9.86
CA THR A 68 4.63 -15.37 -9.95
C THR A 68 5.30 -15.56 -8.59
N ALA A 69 4.64 -15.11 -7.52
CA ALA A 69 5.15 -15.27 -6.17
C ALA A 69 5.33 -16.73 -5.75
N LEU A 70 4.64 -17.71 -6.36
CA LEU A 70 4.80 -19.14 -6.09
C LEU A 70 6.02 -19.78 -6.80
N LEU A 71 6.64 -19.09 -7.77
CA LEU A 71 7.83 -19.60 -8.48
C LEU A 71 8.97 -20.07 -7.56
N PRO A 72 9.32 -19.38 -6.46
CA PRO A 72 10.36 -19.84 -5.53
C PRO A 72 10.13 -21.25 -4.98
N LEU A 73 8.87 -21.67 -4.78
CA LEU A 73 8.55 -23.02 -4.30
C LEU A 73 8.94 -24.10 -5.31
N VAL A 74 8.96 -23.76 -6.59
CA VAL A 74 9.31 -24.68 -7.69
C VAL A 74 10.80 -24.57 -8.00
N LEU A 75 11.28 -23.35 -8.24
CA LEU A 75 12.61 -23.12 -8.80
C LEU A 75 13.72 -23.25 -7.75
N LEU A 76 13.55 -22.76 -6.52
CA LEU A 76 14.65 -22.82 -5.54
C LEU A 76 15.05 -24.26 -5.18
N PRO A 77 14.10 -25.20 -4.97
CA PRO A 77 14.44 -26.61 -4.77
C PRO A 77 14.98 -27.28 -6.03
N LEU A 78 14.38 -27.01 -7.19
CA LEU A 78 14.80 -27.61 -8.45
C LEU A 78 16.27 -27.31 -8.79
N PHE A 79 16.73 -26.10 -8.49
CA PHE A 79 18.10 -25.67 -8.75
C PHE A 79 19.07 -25.90 -7.58
N GLY A 80 18.62 -26.57 -6.52
CA GLY A 80 19.43 -26.91 -5.35
C GLY A 80 19.88 -25.69 -4.53
N ILE A 81 19.13 -24.58 -4.60
CA ILE A 81 19.43 -23.35 -3.86
C ILE A 81 18.90 -23.47 -2.42
N ARG A 82 17.67 -23.97 -2.26
CA ARG A 82 17.01 -24.21 -0.96
C ARG A 82 16.13 -25.44 -1.01
N THR A 83 15.97 -26.16 0.10
CA THR A 83 14.99 -27.26 0.17
C THR A 83 13.56 -26.73 0.10
N MET A 84 12.59 -27.57 -0.29
CA MET A 84 11.16 -27.19 -0.31
C MET A 84 10.67 -26.64 1.04
N LYS A 85 11.14 -27.23 2.16
CA LYS A 85 10.82 -26.77 3.51
C LYS A 85 11.28 -25.32 3.73
N LEU A 86 12.52 -25.01 3.36
CA LEU A 86 13.08 -23.65 3.51
C LEU A 86 12.47 -22.66 2.52
N ALA A 87 12.12 -23.10 1.32
CA ALA A 87 11.44 -22.28 0.33
C ALA A 87 9.99 -21.94 0.74
N ALA A 88 9.29 -22.86 1.44
CA ALA A 88 7.91 -22.69 1.86
C ALA A 88 7.73 -21.99 3.21
N GLN A 89 8.71 -22.08 4.12
CA GLN A 89 8.64 -21.47 5.46
C GLN A 89 8.23 -19.97 5.44
N PRO A 90 8.74 -19.12 4.53
CA PRO A 90 8.36 -17.70 4.52
C PRO A 90 6.89 -17.42 4.20
N TYR A 91 6.14 -18.36 3.63
CA TYR A 91 4.69 -18.24 3.39
C TYR A 91 3.86 -18.35 4.67
N ALA A 92 4.47 -18.78 5.78
CA ALA A 92 3.85 -18.81 7.10
C ALA A 92 4.45 -17.74 8.05
N HIS A 93 5.11 -16.71 7.51
CA HIS A 93 5.75 -15.68 8.32
C HIS A 93 4.73 -14.95 9.22
N PRO A 94 5.04 -14.64 10.51
CA PRO A 94 4.09 -14.03 11.44
C PRO A 94 3.45 -12.73 10.95
N LEU A 95 4.16 -11.94 10.16
CA LEU A 95 3.56 -10.72 9.60
C LEU A 95 2.44 -11.02 8.61
N ILE A 96 2.47 -12.12 7.85
CA ILE A 96 1.34 -12.50 6.99
C ILE A 96 0.05 -12.62 7.82
N TYR A 97 0.16 -13.18 9.03
CA TYR A 97 -0.95 -13.27 9.98
C TYR A 97 -1.32 -11.92 10.62
N LEU A 98 -0.37 -11.01 10.83
CA LEU A 98 -0.67 -9.62 11.22
C LEU A 98 -1.57 -8.94 10.18
N PHE A 99 -1.23 -9.07 8.89
CA PHE A 99 -2.03 -8.52 7.79
C PHE A 99 -3.39 -9.20 7.68
N MET A 100 -3.42 -10.53 7.76
CA MET A 100 -4.67 -11.27 7.76
C MET A 100 -5.60 -10.78 8.88
N GLY A 101 -5.10 -10.64 10.11
CA GLY A 101 -5.88 -10.08 11.22
C GLY A 101 -6.40 -8.67 10.94
N GLY A 102 -5.54 -7.78 10.42
CA GLY A 102 -5.93 -6.42 10.00
C GLY A 102 -7.01 -6.40 8.93
N PHE A 103 -6.90 -7.24 7.89
CA PHE A 103 -7.92 -7.37 6.84
C PHE A 103 -9.24 -7.93 7.38
N ILE A 104 -9.20 -8.90 8.30
CA ILE A 104 -10.41 -9.42 8.95
C ILE A 104 -11.11 -8.32 9.76
N LEU A 105 -10.36 -7.51 10.51
CA LEU A 105 -10.91 -6.35 11.22
C LEU A 105 -11.57 -5.34 10.26
N ALA A 106 -10.92 -5.07 9.12
CA ALA A 106 -11.49 -4.23 8.07
C ALA A 106 -12.76 -4.82 7.45
N LEU A 107 -12.82 -6.14 7.24
CA LEU A 107 -14.03 -6.84 6.78
C LEU A 107 -15.17 -6.69 7.78
N GLY A 108 -14.90 -6.77 9.09
CA GLY A 108 -15.87 -6.49 10.15
C GLY A 108 -16.44 -5.08 10.07
N MET A 109 -15.59 -4.06 9.94
CA MET A 109 -16.04 -2.66 9.74
C MET A 109 -16.87 -2.48 8.47
N ARG A 110 -16.55 -3.24 7.42
CA ARG A 110 -17.26 -3.20 6.14
C ARG A 110 -18.65 -3.81 6.24
N LYS A 111 -18.76 -5.01 6.83
CA LYS A 111 -20.02 -5.75 6.99
C LYS A 111 -21.11 -4.90 7.66
N TRP A 112 -20.74 -4.09 8.65
CA TRP A 112 -21.67 -3.28 9.43
C TRP A 112 -21.72 -1.79 9.02
N ASN A 113 -21.16 -1.41 7.87
CA ASN A 113 -21.14 -0.02 7.37
C ASN A 113 -20.52 1.03 8.31
N LEU A 114 -19.77 0.61 9.33
CA LEU A 114 -19.12 1.50 10.30
C LEU A 114 -18.15 2.47 9.58
N HIS A 115 -17.34 1.95 8.66
CA HIS A 115 -16.45 2.72 7.80
C HIS A 115 -17.18 3.87 7.05
N LYS A 116 -18.36 3.60 6.46
CA LYS A 116 -19.18 4.62 5.77
C LYS A 116 -19.70 5.68 6.74
N ARG A 117 -20.13 5.28 7.94
CA ARG A 117 -20.57 6.24 8.98
C ARG A 117 -19.44 7.17 9.40
N ILE A 118 -18.25 6.63 9.65
CA ILE A 118 -17.06 7.40 10.02
C ILE A 118 -16.73 8.42 8.92
N ALA A 119 -16.69 7.98 7.66
CA ALA A 119 -16.43 8.88 6.53
C ALA A 119 -17.40 10.06 6.49
N LEU A 120 -18.70 9.80 6.49
CA LEU A 120 -19.72 10.82 6.39
C LEU A 120 -19.69 11.79 7.59
N GLN A 121 -19.38 11.30 8.79
CA GLN A 121 -19.21 12.16 9.97
C GLN A 121 -18.00 13.09 9.85
N ILE A 122 -16.87 12.60 9.33
CA ILE A 122 -15.68 13.43 9.07
C ILE A 122 -16.02 14.51 8.04
N ILE A 123 -16.63 14.13 6.91
CA ILE A 123 -16.98 15.07 5.85
C ILE A 123 -17.98 16.12 6.37
N LYS A 124 -19.00 15.70 7.13
CA LYS A 124 -19.98 16.61 7.74
C LYS A 124 -19.32 17.66 8.65
N LYS A 125 -18.30 17.28 9.42
CA LYS A 125 -17.62 18.19 10.36
C LYS A 125 -16.77 19.27 9.66
N MET A 126 -16.34 19.05 8.42
CA MET A 126 -15.48 20.01 7.71
C MET A 126 -16.21 21.24 7.19
N GLY A 127 -17.51 21.13 6.91
CA GLY A 127 -18.34 22.22 6.40
C GLY A 127 -18.85 22.00 4.97
N THR A 128 -19.49 23.04 4.42
CA THR A 128 -20.23 22.98 3.14
C THR A 128 -19.57 23.75 2.00
N GLY A 129 -18.45 24.45 2.24
CA GLY A 129 -17.68 25.09 1.19
C GLY A 129 -16.99 24.08 0.27
N SER A 130 -16.84 24.40 -1.02
CA SER A 130 -16.24 23.48 -2.01
C SER A 130 -14.87 22.93 -1.57
N LYS A 131 -13.99 23.79 -1.06
CA LYS A 131 -12.68 23.39 -0.52
C LYS A 131 -12.78 22.56 0.76
N GLN A 132 -13.75 22.86 1.61
CA GLN A 132 -13.98 22.12 2.87
C GLN A 132 -14.47 20.70 2.59
N ILE A 133 -15.36 20.54 1.61
CA ILE A 133 -15.84 19.24 1.16
C ILE A 133 -14.66 18.41 0.62
N ILE A 134 -13.84 18.97 -0.28
CA ILE A 134 -12.64 18.28 -0.78
C ILE A 134 -11.73 17.85 0.38
N ALA A 135 -11.43 18.76 1.31
CA ALA A 135 -10.62 18.44 2.48
C ALA A 135 -11.26 17.33 3.34
N GLY A 136 -12.57 17.35 3.55
CA GLY A 136 -13.29 16.31 4.31
C GLY A 136 -13.23 14.95 3.66
N PHE A 137 -13.40 14.87 2.34
CA PHE A 137 -13.23 13.63 1.60
C PHE A 137 -11.79 13.13 1.66
N MET A 138 -10.79 14.02 1.50
CA MET A 138 -9.38 13.66 1.59
C MET A 138 -9.00 13.14 2.97
N ILE A 139 -9.42 13.81 4.05
CA ILE A 139 -9.16 13.39 5.43
C ILE A 139 -9.84 12.05 5.72
N ALA A 140 -11.12 11.91 5.35
CA ALA A 140 -11.86 10.67 5.55
C ALA A 140 -11.24 9.50 4.76
N ALA A 141 -10.83 9.75 3.51
CA ALA A 141 -10.19 8.76 2.65
C ALA A 141 -8.85 8.33 3.22
N ALA A 142 -7.96 9.27 3.56
CA ALA A 142 -6.67 8.96 4.14
C ALA A 142 -6.80 8.19 5.46
N PHE A 143 -7.69 8.64 6.35
CA PHE A 143 -7.92 7.97 7.63
C PHE A 143 -8.43 6.54 7.45
N LEU A 144 -9.42 6.32 6.58
CA LEU A 144 -9.94 4.98 6.35
C LEU A 144 -8.92 4.08 5.65
N SER A 145 -8.11 4.63 4.76
CA SER A 145 -7.06 3.88 4.06
C SER A 145 -5.91 3.42 4.97
N MET A 146 -5.76 4.00 6.15
CA MET A 146 -4.83 3.48 7.16
C MET A 146 -5.25 2.12 7.72
N TRP A 147 -6.52 1.75 7.61
CA TRP A 147 -7.08 0.57 8.27
C TRP A 147 -7.76 -0.38 7.31
N VAL A 148 -8.28 0.16 6.21
CA VAL A 148 -8.95 -0.52 5.12
C VAL A 148 -8.06 -0.39 3.88
N SER A 149 -8.20 -1.29 2.91
CA SER A 149 -7.43 -1.19 1.66
C SER A 149 -7.76 0.08 0.86
N ASN A 150 -6.74 0.67 0.22
CA ASN A 150 -6.87 1.82 -0.68
C ASN A 150 -8.00 1.66 -1.72
N THR A 151 -8.10 0.46 -2.32
CA THR A 151 -9.12 0.13 -3.33
C THR A 151 -10.53 0.19 -2.75
N ALA A 152 -10.78 -0.50 -1.63
CA ALA A 152 -12.11 -0.52 -1.00
C ALA A 152 -12.53 0.87 -0.51
N THR A 153 -11.62 1.64 0.07
CA THR A 153 -11.89 3.02 0.48
C THR A 153 -12.29 3.88 -0.72
N THR A 154 -11.57 3.78 -1.84
CA THR A 154 -11.89 4.54 -3.05
C THR A 154 -13.26 4.15 -3.63
N MET A 155 -13.55 2.84 -3.74
CA MET A 155 -14.83 2.33 -4.23
C MET A 155 -16.01 2.78 -3.35
N MET A 156 -15.79 2.94 -2.04
CA MET A 156 -16.80 3.46 -1.12
C MET A 156 -17.00 4.97 -1.29
N MET A 157 -15.91 5.74 -1.44
CA MET A 157 -15.97 7.19 -1.53
C MET A 157 -16.60 7.68 -2.84
N LEU A 158 -16.35 7.00 -3.95
CA LEU A 158 -16.85 7.39 -5.26
C LEU A 158 -18.39 7.59 -5.32
N PRO A 159 -19.24 6.62 -4.94
CA PRO A 159 -20.69 6.81 -4.96
C PRO A 159 -21.19 7.86 -3.97
N ILE A 160 -20.41 8.24 -2.95
CA ILE A 160 -20.73 9.34 -2.04
C ILE A 160 -20.37 10.70 -2.67
N ALA A 161 -19.27 10.75 -3.44
CA ALA A 161 -18.81 11.97 -4.11
C ALA A 161 -19.66 12.33 -5.33
N LEU A 162 -20.11 11.34 -6.11
CA LEU A 162 -20.82 11.58 -7.38
C LEU A 162 -22.08 12.47 -7.26
N PRO A 163 -23.00 12.26 -6.30
CA PRO A 163 -24.15 13.14 -6.15
C PRO A 163 -23.77 14.59 -5.80
N ILE A 164 -22.68 14.78 -5.06
CA ILE A 164 -22.18 16.13 -4.70
C ILE A 164 -21.60 16.83 -5.94
N ILE A 165 -20.90 16.09 -6.80
CA ILE A 165 -20.38 16.59 -8.08
C ILE A 165 -21.53 17.00 -9.00
N GLU A 166 -22.59 16.19 -9.08
CA GLU A 166 -23.76 16.50 -9.91
C GLU A 166 -24.46 17.78 -9.44
N LEU A 167 -24.57 17.98 -8.12
CA LEU A 167 -25.13 19.22 -7.57
C LEU A 167 -24.26 20.45 -7.86
N ALA A 168 -22.94 20.32 -7.77
CA ALA A 168 -22.04 21.41 -8.10
C ALA A 168 -22.17 21.82 -9.58
N GLY A 169 -22.33 20.85 -10.49
CA GLY A 169 -22.51 21.10 -11.93
C GLY A 169 -23.78 21.88 -12.31
N ARG A 170 -24.70 22.12 -11.37
CA ARG A 170 -25.89 22.94 -11.57
C ARG A 170 -25.66 24.43 -11.29
N SER A 171 -24.45 24.85 -10.91
CA SER A 171 -24.10 26.25 -10.61
C SER A 171 -24.07 27.17 -11.84
N GLY A 172 -24.01 26.59 -13.05
CA GLY A 172 -23.87 27.31 -14.32
C GLY A 172 -22.44 27.75 -14.65
N ARG A 173 -21.44 27.47 -13.78
CA ARG A 173 -20.03 27.83 -13.97
C ARG A 173 -19.19 26.64 -14.41
N ARG A 174 -19.36 26.25 -15.68
CA ARG A 174 -18.79 25.02 -16.28
C ARG A 174 -17.33 24.70 -15.90
N LYS A 175 -16.42 25.69 -15.88
CA LYS A 175 -14.99 25.48 -15.55
C LYS A 175 -14.72 25.32 -14.05
N SER A 176 -15.46 26.02 -13.19
CA SER A 176 -15.34 25.90 -11.73
C SER A 176 -15.87 24.53 -11.28
N ASP A 177 -16.99 24.11 -11.86
CA ASP A 177 -17.63 22.82 -11.58
C ASP A 177 -16.74 21.65 -12.03
N GLU A 178 -16.16 21.74 -13.22
CA GLU A 178 -15.21 20.74 -13.74
C GLU A 178 -13.98 20.64 -12.83
N ASN A 179 -13.37 21.78 -12.45
CA ASN A 179 -12.22 21.78 -11.55
C ASN A 179 -12.55 21.16 -10.18
N PHE A 180 -13.75 21.45 -9.64
CA PHE A 180 -14.21 20.86 -8.38
C PHE A 180 -14.33 19.33 -8.48
N ALA A 181 -14.99 18.83 -9.53
CA ALA A 181 -15.16 17.41 -9.77
C ALA A 181 -13.79 16.69 -9.85
N ILE A 182 -12.86 17.24 -10.63
CA ILE A 182 -11.54 16.66 -10.82
C ILE A 182 -10.74 16.69 -9.51
N ALA A 183 -10.71 17.84 -8.82
CA ALA A 183 -9.97 17.99 -7.56
C ALA A 183 -10.51 17.07 -6.46
N LEU A 184 -11.84 16.88 -6.38
CA LEU A 184 -12.46 15.97 -5.43
C LEU A 184 -12.09 14.51 -5.71
N LEU A 185 -12.24 14.06 -6.96
CA LEU A 185 -11.96 12.68 -7.34
C LEU A 185 -10.48 12.34 -7.23
N LEU A 186 -9.59 13.20 -7.76
CA LEU A 186 -8.14 13.03 -7.60
C LEU A 186 -7.72 13.10 -6.13
N GLY A 187 -8.31 14.04 -5.37
CA GLY A 187 -8.08 14.17 -3.94
C GLY A 187 -8.38 12.87 -3.19
N ILE A 188 -9.52 12.22 -3.48
CA ILE A 188 -9.88 10.93 -2.90
C ILE A 188 -8.84 9.85 -3.23
N ALA A 189 -8.48 9.71 -4.51
CA ALA A 189 -7.54 8.67 -4.94
C ALA A 189 -6.16 8.83 -4.30
N TYR A 190 -5.61 10.05 -4.33
CA TYR A 190 -4.28 10.32 -3.77
C TYR A 190 -4.28 10.25 -2.25
N ALA A 191 -5.37 10.70 -1.60
CA ALA A 191 -5.53 10.54 -0.16
C ALA A 191 -5.59 9.07 0.27
N CYS A 192 -6.23 8.19 -0.51
CA CYS A 192 -6.21 6.75 -0.23
C CYS A 192 -4.78 6.19 -0.32
N SER A 193 -4.05 6.48 -1.40
CA SER A 193 -2.67 6.00 -1.57
C SER A 193 -1.75 6.43 -0.42
N ILE A 194 -1.85 7.68 0.00
CA ILE A 194 -1.02 8.22 1.09
C ILE A 194 -1.49 7.75 2.45
N GLY A 195 -2.81 7.71 2.69
CA GLY A 195 -3.37 7.15 3.92
C GLY A 195 -2.87 5.73 4.19
N GLY A 196 -2.76 4.90 3.16
CA GLY A 196 -2.22 3.55 3.24
C GLY A 196 -0.76 3.49 3.75
N MET A 197 0.03 4.55 3.59
CA MET A 197 1.39 4.63 4.13
C MET A 197 1.43 4.85 5.65
N GLY A 198 0.33 5.33 6.25
CA GLY A 198 0.29 5.76 7.65
C GLY A 198 0.50 4.64 8.68
N THR A 199 0.07 3.42 8.36
CA THR A 199 0.17 2.26 9.25
C THR A 199 0.83 1.09 8.52
N LEU A 200 1.25 0.08 9.28
CA LEU A 200 1.88 -1.09 8.69
C LEU A 200 0.89 -1.88 7.81
N ILE A 201 -0.40 -1.91 8.18
CA ILE A 201 -1.46 -2.68 7.49
C ILE A 201 -2.09 -1.97 6.29
N GLY A 202 -1.90 -0.65 6.16
CA GLY A 202 -2.63 0.16 5.18
C GLY A 202 -2.30 -0.18 3.73
N THR A 203 -1.05 -0.55 3.43
CA THR A 203 -0.61 -0.88 2.06
C THR A 203 0.39 -2.04 2.04
N PRO A 204 0.33 -2.94 1.03
CA PRO A 204 1.23 -4.10 0.95
C PRO A 204 2.74 -3.79 0.91
N PRO A 205 3.24 -2.68 0.31
CA PRO A 205 4.64 -2.29 0.41
C PRO A 205 5.19 -2.21 1.85
N ASN A 206 4.42 -1.65 2.79
CA ASN A 206 4.83 -1.54 4.19
C ASN A 206 4.98 -2.92 4.83
N ALA A 207 4.07 -3.84 4.48
CA ALA A 207 4.09 -5.23 4.89
C ALA A 207 5.34 -5.97 4.45
N LEU A 208 5.64 -5.84 3.15
CA LEU A 208 6.78 -6.48 2.54
C LEU A 208 8.07 -6.01 3.19
N LEU A 209 8.20 -4.70 3.42
CA LEU A 209 9.34 -4.13 4.12
C LEU A 209 9.52 -4.75 5.51
N ALA A 210 8.49 -4.73 6.35
CA ALA A 210 8.63 -5.26 7.71
C ALA A 210 8.90 -6.77 7.71
N GLY A 211 8.30 -7.52 6.79
CA GLY A 211 8.54 -8.96 6.67
C GLY A 211 9.96 -9.25 6.25
N PHE A 212 10.44 -8.51 5.25
CA PHE A 212 11.76 -8.68 4.70
C PHE A 212 12.83 -8.31 5.72
N MET A 213 12.66 -7.21 6.44
CA MET A 213 13.57 -6.77 7.49
C MET A 213 13.64 -7.77 8.65
N ALA A 214 12.49 -8.33 9.06
CA ALA A 214 12.44 -9.33 10.11
C ALA A 214 13.13 -10.65 9.70
N ASP A 215 12.83 -11.18 8.52
CA ASP A 215 13.34 -12.49 8.06
C ASP A 215 14.81 -12.42 7.62
N SER A 216 15.18 -11.38 6.87
CA SER A 216 16.53 -11.27 6.28
C SER A 216 17.54 -10.68 7.26
N TYR A 217 17.13 -9.78 8.15
CA TYR A 217 18.05 -9.04 9.03
C TYR A 217 17.73 -9.12 10.52
N GLY A 218 16.64 -9.81 10.91
CA GLY A 218 16.21 -9.87 12.32
C GLY A 218 15.67 -8.53 12.85
N LEU A 219 15.45 -7.54 11.98
CA LEU A 219 15.01 -6.20 12.34
C LEU A 219 13.48 -6.16 12.41
N GLN A 220 12.95 -6.15 13.63
CA GLN A 220 11.51 -6.11 13.88
C GLN A 220 10.99 -4.67 13.83
N ILE A 221 10.22 -4.35 12.79
CA ILE A 221 9.50 -3.07 12.68
C ILE A 221 8.18 -3.18 13.45
N GLY A 222 8.12 -2.58 14.64
CA GLY A 222 6.90 -2.57 15.44
C GLY A 222 5.78 -1.74 14.80
N PHE A 223 4.51 -2.10 15.06
CA PHE A 223 3.35 -1.39 14.50
C PHE A 223 3.34 0.10 14.90
N GLY A 224 3.46 0.39 16.20
CA GLY A 224 3.54 1.77 16.70
C GLY A 224 4.79 2.51 16.23
N GLN A 225 5.92 1.81 16.11
CA GLN A 225 7.17 2.37 15.61
C GLN A 225 7.03 2.83 14.15
N TRP A 226 6.38 2.03 13.30
CA TRP A 226 6.08 2.45 11.92
C TRP A 226 5.19 3.70 11.89
N MET A 227 4.17 3.76 12.74
CA MET A 227 3.26 4.92 12.79
C MET A 227 3.99 6.23 13.12
N LEU A 228 5.06 6.20 13.92
CA LEU A 228 5.88 7.38 14.21
C LEU A 228 6.57 7.96 12.96
N MET A 229 6.63 7.22 11.87
CA MET A 229 7.16 7.69 10.58
C MET A 229 6.04 7.86 9.55
N GLY A 230 5.17 6.87 9.40
CA GLY A 230 4.09 6.86 8.42
C GLY A 230 3.04 7.94 8.68
N VAL A 231 2.60 8.11 9.93
CA VAL A 231 1.56 9.11 10.25
C VAL A 231 2.06 10.54 10.01
N PRO A 232 3.29 10.94 10.44
CA PRO A 232 3.85 12.23 10.05
C PRO A 232 3.92 12.45 8.54
N LEU A 233 4.30 11.44 7.75
CA LEU A 233 4.30 11.52 6.29
C LEU A 233 2.90 11.86 5.75
N VAL A 234 1.84 11.22 6.28
CA VAL A 234 0.45 11.50 5.88
C VAL A 234 0.01 12.90 6.31
N ILE A 235 0.31 13.30 7.56
CA ILE A 235 -0.05 14.61 8.11
C ILE A 235 0.60 15.75 7.32
N LEU A 236 1.83 15.55 6.83
CA LEU A 236 2.53 16.53 5.99
C LEU A 236 2.07 16.47 4.53
N GLY A 237 1.98 15.27 3.95
CA GLY A 237 1.67 15.06 2.54
C GLY A 237 0.24 15.44 2.16
N LEU A 238 -0.75 15.13 3.00
CA LEU A 238 -2.16 15.33 2.68
C LEU A 238 -2.54 16.81 2.51
N PRO A 239 -2.13 17.75 3.40
CA PRO A 239 -2.34 19.18 3.20
C PRO A 239 -1.61 19.72 1.97
N LEU A 240 -0.39 19.23 1.69
CA LEU A 240 0.38 19.66 0.52
C LEU A 240 -0.32 19.29 -0.79
N ILE A 241 -0.85 18.06 -0.87
CA ILE A 241 -1.69 17.65 -2.02
C ILE A 241 -2.92 18.50 -2.14
N PHE A 242 -3.62 18.73 -1.03
CA PHE A 242 -4.82 19.54 -1.02
C PHE A 242 -4.54 20.94 -1.59
N VAL A 243 -3.44 21.56 -1.18
CA VAL A 243 -3.02 22.88 -1.67
C VAL A 243 -2.64 22.82 -3.15
N ILE A 244 -1.84 21.84 -3.58
CA ILE A 244 -1.45 21.67 -4.99
C ILE A 244 -2.67 21.49 -5.88
N LEU A 245 -3.59 20.59 -5.52
CA LEU A 245 -4.80 20.34 -6.29
C LEU A 245 -5.72 21.56 -6.33
N THR A 246 -6.06 22.14 -5.17
CA THR A 246 -7.15 23.14 -5.10
C THR A 246 -6.72 24.58 -5.37
N ARG A 247 -5.43 24.91 -5.22
CA ARG A 247 -4.92 26.28 -5.39
C ARG A 247 -4.04 26.45 -6.62
N PHE A 248 -3.22 25.45 -6.96
CA PHE A 248 -2.25 25.56 -8.05
C PHE A 248 -2.77 24.97 -9.36
N ILE A 249 -3.31 23.76 -9.34
CA ILE A 249 -3.65 23.01 -10.56
C ILE A 249 -5.11 23.23 -10.97
N PHE A 250 -6.05 22.90 -10.08
CA PHE A 250 -7.49 23.03 -10.29
C PHE A 250 -8.02 24.12 -9.36
N LYS A 251 -7.86 25.38 -9.75
CA LYS A 251 -8.27 26.53 -8.94
C LYS A 251 -9.76 26.41 -8.57
N ILE A 252 -10.03 26.18 -7.28
CA ILE A 252 -11.38 26.08 -6.73
C ILE A 252 -11.83 27.44 -6.18
N GLY A 253 -13.04 27.86 -6.56
CA GLY A 253 -13.69 29.06 -6.02
C GLY A 253 -14.05 28.93 -4.53
N THR A 254 -14.51 30.02 -3.93
CA THR A 254 -14.99 30.08 -2.53
C THR A 254 -16.50 29.85 -2.43
N GLU A 255 -17.08 29.15 -3.40
CA GLU A 255 -18.53 28.94 -3.48
C GLU A 255 -18.99 27.97 -2.39
N ASN A 256 -20.08 28.34 -1.72
CA ASN A 256 -20.75 27.50 -0.74
C ASN A 256 -21.66 26.51 -1.48
N LEU A 257 -21.40 25.22 -1.29
CA LEU A 257 -22.26 24.14 -1.74
C LEU A 257 -23.22 23.79 -0.61
N GLN A 258 -24.11 24.72 -0.22
CA GLN A 258 -25.08 24.50 0.86
C GLN A 258 -25.87 23.19 0.65
N MET A 259 -26.20 22.88 -0.60
CA MET A 259 -26.86 21.63 -1.01
C MET A 259 -25.97 20.38 -0.97
N GLY A 260 -24.63 20.52 -0.97
CA GLY A 260 -23.72 19.39 -0.79
C GLY A 260 -23.76 18.85 0.65
N GLY A 261 -23.98 19.73 1.63
CA GLY A 261 -24.20 19.34 3.02
C GLY A 261 -25.45 18.48 3.20
N SER A 262 -26.55 18.81 2.51
CA SER A 262 -27.80 18.06 2.62
C SER A 262 -27.71 16.64 2.04
N VAL A 263 -26.90 16.40 1.01
CA VAL A 263 -26.62 15.05 0.50
C VAL A 263 -25.92 14.18 1.55
N ILE A 264 -24.90 14.73 2.23
CA ILE A 264 -24.18 13.99 3.28
C ILE A 264 -25.13 13.67 4.44
N GLU A 265 -26.02 14.60 4.79
CA GLU A 265 -27.03 14.37 5.81
C GLU A 265 -28.06 13.32 5.40
N GLU A 266 -28.47 13.30 4.13
CA GLU A 266 -29.38 12.28 3.61
C GLU A 266 -28.74 10.89 3.65
N GLU A 267 -27.48 10.77 3.22
CA GLU A 267 -26.72 9.51 3.31
C GLU A 267 -26.54 9.05 4.76
N LEU A 268 -26.31 9.97 5.71
CA LEU A 268 -26.28 9.64 7.14
C LEU A 268 -27.66 9.20 7.66
N LYS A 269 -28.74 9.82 7.20
CA LYS A 269 -30.11 9.41 7.55
C LYS A 269 -30.44 8.03 6.99
N ARG A 270 -29.99 7.71 5.77
CA ARG A 270 -30.14 6.37 5.14
C ARG A 270 -29.43 5.27 5.93
N LEU A 271 -28.32 5.58 6.60
CA LEU A 271 -27.65 4.64 7.51
C LEU A 271 -28.41 4.42 8.83
N GLY A 272 -29.42 5.25 9.14
CA GLY A 272 -30.15 5.16 10.40
C GLY A 272 -29.30 5.49 11.64
N PRO A 273 -29.84 5.28 12.85
CA PRO A 273 -29.09 5.44 14.10
C PRO A 273 -27.94 4.44 14.19
N ILE A 274 -26.94 4.75 15.02
CA ILE A 274 -25.82 3.82 15.25
C ILE A 274 -26.34 2.51 15.86
N THR A 275 -26.07 1.41 15.16
CA THR A 275 -26.53 0.08 15.53
C THR A 275 -25.65 -0.54 16.62
N ARG A 276 -26.10 -1.62 17.26
CA ARG A 276 -25.33 -2.29 18.33
C ARG A 276 -24.05 -2.92 17.75
N GLU A 277 -24.17 -3.45 16.56
CA GLU A 277 -23.16 -4.15 15.79
C GLU A 277 -22.03 -3.20 15.42
N GLU A 278 -22.37 -2.00 14.93
CA GLU A 278 -21.41 -0.94 14.69
C GLU A 278 -20.63 -0.55 15.96
N LYS A 279 -21.30 -0.43 17.10
CA LYS A 279 -20.64 -0.13 18.39
C LYS A 279 -19.70 -1.25 18.82
N LEU A 280 -20.10 -2.50 18.66
CA LEU A 280 -19.29 -3.65 19.03
C LEU A 280 -18.05 -3.77 18.14
N VAL A 281 -18.20 -3.59 16.83
CA VAL A 281 -17.04 -3.55 15.91
C VAL A 281 -16.12 -2.38 16.24
N ALA A 282 -16.67 -1.19 16.48
CA ALA A 282 -15.88 -0.03 16.88
C ALA A 282 -15.10 -0.30 18.18
N LEU A 283 -15.73 -0.93 19.17
CA LEU A 283 -15.09 -1.31 20.42
C LEU A 283 -13.92 -2.28 20.18
N VAL A 284 -14.14 -3.38 19.45
CA VAL A 284 -13.07 -4.35 19.13
C VAL A 284 -11.93 -3.67 18.41
N PHE A 285 -12.23 -2.85 17.40
CA PHE A 285 -11.25 -2.12 16.62
C PHE A 285 -10.43 -1.16 17.49
N SER A 286 -11.09 -0.37 18.34
CA SER A 286 -10.42 0.54 19.26
C SER A 286 -9.54 -0.20 20.26
N LEU A 287 -9.99 -1.33 20.79
CA LEU A 287 -9.20 -2.15 21.72
C LEU A 287 -7.93 -2.70 21.04
N VAL A 288 -8.04 -3.20 19.80
CA VAL A 288 -6.88 -3.66 19.02
C VAL A 288 -5.90 -2.51 18.75
N ALA A 289 -6.40 -1.35 18.31
CA ALA A 289 -5.56 -0.20 18.03
C ALA A 289 -4.82 0.30 19.28
N MET A 290 -5.52 0.37 20.43
CA MET A 290 -4.89 0.70 21.71
C MET A 290 -3.86 -0.36 22.12
N ALA A 291 -4.14 -1.65 21.90
CA ALA A 291 -3.20 -2.72 22.20
C ALA A 291 -1.91 -2.63 21.36
N TRP A 292 -1.98 -2.25 20.07
CA TRP A 292 -0.78 -2.00 19.27
C TRP A 292 0.03 -0.79 19.76
N ILE A 293 -0.63 0.32 20.11
CA ILE A 293 0.03 1.53 20.60
C ILE A 293 0.72 1.27 21.94
N PHE A 294 0.02 0.62 22.86
CA PHE A 294 0.51 0.32 24.20
C PHE A 294 1.20 -1.04 24.32
N ARG A 295 1.50 -1.71 23.19
CA ARG A 295 2.14 -3.04 23.18
C ARG A 295 3.39 -3.09 24.07
N PRO A 296 4.33 -2.11 24.03
CA PRO A 296 5.52 -2.16 24.88
C PRO A 296 5.18 -2.24 26.38
N ALA A 297 4.18 -1.48 26.82
CA ALA A 297 3.71 -1.50 28.21
C ALA A 297 2.96 -2.80 28.55
N ILE A 298 2.12 -3.30 27.64
CA ILE A 298 1.39 -4.57 27.80
C ILE A 298 2.38 -5.73 27.93
N ASN A 299 3.45 -5.73 27.15
CA ASN A 299 4.45 -6.80 27.15
C ASN A 299 5.24 -6.88 28.47
N LEU A 300 5.25 -5.82 29.29
CA LEU A 300 5.80 -5.87 30.66
C LEU A 300 4.93 -6.71 31.60
N ALA A 301 3.60 -6.66 31.44
CA ALA A 301 2.64 -7.39 32.27
C ALA A 301 2.34 -8.79 31.73
N LEU A 302 2.29 -8.95 30.41
CA LEU A 302 2.03 -10.20 29.70
C LEU A 302 3.17 -10.47 28.71
N PRO A 303 4.25 -11.14 29.16
CA PRO A 303 5.37 -11.47 28.29
C PRO A 303 4.93 -12.35 27.12
N GLY A 304 5.32 -11.98 25.90
CA GLY A 304 5.02 -12.74 24.68
C GLY A 304 3.90 -12.16 23.82
N VAL A 305 3.34 -11.00 24.20
CA VAL A 305 2.39 -10.29 23.35
C VAL A 305 3.09 -9.73 22.10
N THR A 306 2.63 -10.17 20.94
CA THR A 306 3.14 -9.74 19.63
C THR A 306 2.11 -8.93 18.88
N ASP A 307 2.56 -8.09 17.93
CA ASP A 307 1.66 -7.33 17.05
C ASP A 307 0.73 -8.27 16.27
N THR A 308 1.28 -9.39 15.77
CA THR A 308 0.53 -10.47 15.11
C THR A 308 -0.53 -11.08 16.03
N GLY A 309 -0.16 -11.39 17.28
CA GLY A 309 -1.08 -11.95 18.27
C GLY A 309 -2.25 -11.03 18.57
N ILE A 310 -1.98 -9.72 18.74
CA ILE A 310 -3.01 -8.70 18.94
C ILE A 310 -4.00 -8.67 17.76
N ALA A 311 -3.49 -8.68 16.53
CA ALA A 311 -4.30 -8.63 15.31
C ALA A 311 -5.19 -9.87 15.17
N MET A 312 -4.60 -11.06 15.34
CA MET A 312 -5.31 -12.33 15.23
C MET A 312 -6.33 -12.50 16.35
N PHE A 313 -6.03 -12.07 17.57
CA PHE A 313 -6.97 -12.09 18.67
C PHE A 313 -8.20 -11.20 18.37
N GLY A 314 -7.97 -9.97 17.90
CA GLY A 314 -9.06 -9.08 17.48
C GLY A 314 -9.91 -9.67 16.35
N ALA A 315 -9.26 -10.28 15.35
CA ALA A 315 -9.93 -10.97 14.25
C ALA A 315 -10.81 -12.13 14.74
N LEU A 316 -10.29 -12.98 15.63
CA LEU A 316 -11.04 -14.10 16.21
C LEU A 316 -12.22 -13.63 17.06
N ILE A 317 -12.07 -12.54 17.82
CA ILE A 317 -13.16 -11.95 18.61
C ILE A 317 -14.37 -11.62 17.73
N LEU A 318 -14.17 -11.15 16.48
CA LEU A 318 -15.27 -10.84 15.57
C LEU A 318 -16.09 -12.08 15.17
N PHE A 319 -15.50 -13.27 15.17
CA PHE A 319 -16.24 -14.52 14.93
C PHE A 319 -16.94 -15.04 16.20
N ILE A 320 -16.54 -14.58 17.38
CA ILE A 320 -17.04 -15.05 18.67
C ILE A 320 -18.20 -14.17 19.16
N ILE A 321 -18.15 -12.84 18.95
CA ILE A 321 -19.20 -11.94 19.47
C ILE A 321 -20.51 -12.12 18.67
N PRO A 322 -21.59 -12.58 19.31
CA PRO A 322 -22.87 -12.75 18.65
C PRO A 322 -23.61 -11.40 18.52
N VAL A 323 -24.21 -11.19 17.36
CA VAL A 323 -25.18 -10.12 17.12
C VAL A 323 -26.58 -10.60 17.50
N ASN A 324 -26.96 -11.77 16.98
CA ASN A 324 -28.24 -12.40 17.26
C ASN A 324 -28.06 -13.90 17.47
N LEU A 325 -27.94 -14.32 18.73
CA LEU A 325 -27.77 -15.73 19.11
C LEU A 325 -28.90 -16.64 18.58
N LYS A 326 -30.14 -16.14 18.54
CA LYS A 326 -31.29 -16.93 18.04
C LYS A 326 -31.18 -17.24 16.55
N LYS A 327 -30.51 -16.38 15.78
CA LYS A 327 -30.27 -16.54 14.34
C LYS A 327 -28.88 -17.10 14.02
N GLY A 328 -28.03 -17.33 15.04
CA GLY A 328 -26.63 -17.70 14.83
C GLY A 328 -25.82 -16.61 14.11
N GLU A 329 -26.21 -15.34 14.22
CA GLU A 329 -25.55 -14.23 13.54
C GLU A 329 -24.47 -13.61 14.43
N PHE A 330 -23.25 -13.54 13.92
CA PHE A 330 -22.05 -12.99 14.59
C PHE A 330 -21.53 -11.75 13.86
N LEU A 331 -20.64 -11.00 14.52
CA LEU A 331 -20.04 -9.82 13.89
C LEU A 331 -19.33 -10.16 12.57
N LEU A 332 -18.78 -11.36 12.45
CA LEU A 332 -18.25 -11.89 11.19
C LEU A 332 -18.60 -13.38 11.03
N ASP A 333 -18.70 -13.81 9.78
CA ASP A 333 -18.93 -15.21 9.38
C ASP A 333 -17.84 -15.64 8.38
N TRP A 334 -17.72 -16.94 8.14
CA TRP A 334 -16.67 -17.45 7.25
C TRP A 334 -16.88 -17.04 5.79
N GLN A 335 -18.12 -16.74 5.39
CA GLN A 335 -18.42 -16.26 4.04
C GLN A 335 -17.72 -14.93 3.76
N ALA A 336 -17.57 -14.05 4.76
CA ALA A 336 -16.81 -12.82 4.64
C ALA A 336 -15.33 -13.03 4.24
N MET A 337 -14.74 -14.20 4.55
CA MET A 337 -13.34 -14.52 4.21
C MET A 337 -13.10 -14.70 2.70
N ARG A 338 -14.16 -14.81 1.90
CA ARG A 338 -14.06 -14.81 0.44
C ARG A 338 -13.50 -13.50 -0.10
N ASP A 339 -13.73 -12.40 0.61
CA ASP A 339 -13.27 -11.06 0.23
C ASP A 339 -11.89 -10.73 0.81
N LEU A 340 -11.25 -11.66 1.53
CA LEU A 340 -9.89 -11.48 2.01
C LEU A 340 -8.91 -11.47 0.82
N PRO A 341 -7.95 -10.53 0.76
CA PRO A 341 -6.99 -10.46 -0.35
C PRO A 341 -5.87 -11.52 -0.23
N TRP A 342 -6.23 -12.80 -0.38
CA TRP A 342 -5.31 -13.95 -0.27
C TRP A 342 -4.07 -13.82 -1.16
N GLY A 343 -4.22 -13.23 -2.35
CA GLY A 343 -3.11 -13.01 -3.27
C GLY A 343 -1.99 -12.14 -2.67
N VAL A 344 -2.34 -11.13 -1.87
CA VAL A 344 -1.37 -10.26 -1.19
C VAL A 344 -0.59 -11.05 -0.14
N LEU A 345 -1.27 -11.94 0.59
CA LEU A 345 -0.64 -12.80 1.60
C LEU A 345 0.35 -13.79 0.97
N ILE A 346 0.00 -14.40 -0.16
CA ILE A 346 0.89 -15.30 -0.92
C ILE A 346 2.10 -14.55 -1.47
N LEU A 347 1.89 -13.33 -1.96
CA LEU A 347 2.96 -12.49 -2.50
C LEU A 347 4.06 -12.20 -1.47
N PHE A 348 3.68 -11.99 -0.20
CA PHE A 348 4.65 -11.84 0.88
C PHE A 348 5.53 -13.07 1.02
N GLY A 349 4.94 -14.26 1.03
CA GLY A 349 5.70 -15.51 1.10
C GLY A 349 6.70 -15.68 -0.04
N GLY A 350 6.30 -15.36 -1.28
CA GLY A 350 7.18 -15.41 -2.44
C GLY A 350 8.34 -14.44 -2.39
N GLY A 351 8.07 -13.17 -2.04
CA GLY A 351 9.09 -12.14 -1.89
C GLY A 351 10.11 -12.48 -0.79
N LEU A 352 9.64 -12.98 0.36
CA LEU A 352 10.50 -13.40 1.47
C LEU A 352 11.31 -14.67 1.14
N SER A 353 10.72 -15.61 0.40
CA SER A 353 11.42 -16.80 -0.08
C SER A 353 12.57 -16.46 -1.02
N LEU A 354 12.35 -15.54 -1.96
CA LEU A 354 13.40 -15.00 -2.83
C LEU A 354 14.47 -14.25 -2.04
N ALA A 355 14.07 -13.36 -1.13
CA ALA A 355 14.98 -12.61 -0.27
C ALA A 355 15.92 -13.52 0.53
N GLY A 356 15.39 -14.58 1.13
CA GLY A 356 16.21 -15.55 1.83
C GLY A 356 17.19 -16.28 0.90
N ALA A 357 16.79 -16.61 -0.34
CA ALA A 357 17.72 -17.18 -1.31
C ALA A 357 18.86 -16.22 -1.66
N ILE A 358 18.57 -14.92 -1.83
CA ILE A 358 19.57 -13.87 -2.08
C ILE A 358 20.58 -13.81 -0.93
N LYS A 359 20.11 -13.91 0.31
CA LYS A 359 20.94 -13.92 1.53
C LYS A 359 21.82 -15.18 1.62
N ASP A 360 21.23 -16.36 1.52
CA ASP A 360 21.94 -17.63 1.74
C ASP A 360 23.00 -17.90 0.67
N THR A 361 22.78 -17.42 -0.56
CA THR A 361 23.70 -17.67 -1.67
C THR A 361 24.89 -16.71 -1.71
N GLY A 362 24.88 -15.64 -0.90
CA GLY A 362 25.90 -14.60 -0.92
C GLY A 362 25.69 -13.53 -2.01
N LEU A 363 24.55 -13.54 -2.70
CA LEU A 363 24.26 -12.59 -3.79
C LEU A 363 24.22 -11.14 -3.28
N ALA A 364 23.63 -10.92 -2.10
CA ALA A 364 23.57 -9.59 -1.49
C ALA A 364 24.96 -8.97 -1.29
N GLN A 365 25.90 -9.76 -0.76
CA GLN A 365 27.27 -9.36 -0.51
C GLN A 365 28.01 -9.06 -1.81
N TRP A 366 27.81 -9.88 -2.84
CA TRP A 366 28.41 -9.65 -4.15
C TRP A 366 27.93 -8.33 -4.77
N ILE A 367 26.62 -8.04 -4.74
CA ILE A 367 26.09 -6.75 -5.23
C ILE A 367 26.69 -5.58 -4.44
N GLY A 368 26.81 -5.72 -3.12
CA GLY A 368 27.41 -4.69 -2.26
C GLY A 368 28.85 -4.35 -2.67
N MET A 369 29.70 -5.37 -2.91
CA MET A 369 31.08 -5.17 -3.34
C MET A 369 31.17 -4.45 -4.70
N GLN A 370 30.28 -4.77 -5.64
CA GLN A 370 30.26 -4.10 -6.95
C GLN A 370 29.89 -2.61 -6.85
N LEU A 371 29.32 -2.17 -5.74
CA LEU A 371 28.87 -0.80 -5.53
C LEU A 371 29.76 -0.02 -4.55
N GLU A 372 30.89 -0.57 -4.12
CA GLU A 372 31.84 0.14 -3.25
C GLU A 372 32.35 1.43 -3.88
N PHE A 373 32.49 1.48 -5.20
CA PHE A 373 32.90 2.70 -5.90
C PHE A 373 31.95 3.88 -5.68
N LEU A 374 30.74 3.65 -5.20
CA LEU A 374 29.72 4.67 -4.95
C LEU A 374 29.78 5.28 -3.54
N HIS A 375 30.70 4.84 -2.67
CA HIS A 375 30.87 5.35 -1.29
C HIS A 375 31.11 6.86 -1.22
N PHE A 376 31.59 7.51 -2.29
CA PHE A 376 31.85 8.95 -2.30
C PHE A 376 30.58 9.81 -2.39
N LEU A 377 29.43 9.23 -2.79
CA LEU A 377 28.19 10.00 -2.94
C LEU A 377 27.52 10.21 -1.57
N PRO A 378 27.01 11.42 -1.28
CA PRO A 378 26.26 11.65 -0.06
C PRO A 378 25.05 10.72 0.06
N ILE A 379 24.85 10.12 1.23
CA ILE A 379 23.73 9.20 1.49
C ILE A 379 22.34 9.80 1.22
N LEU A 380 22.20 11.11 1.45
CA LEU A 380 20.99 11.86 1.10
C LEU A 380 20.68 11.77 -0.40
N LEU A 381 21.71 11.80 -1.25
CA LEU A 381 21.56 11.68 -2.69
C LEU A 381 21.14 10.26 -3.11
N PHE A 382 21.61 9.21 -2.42
CA PHE A 382 21.11 7.85 -2.65
C PHE A 382 19.63 7.73 -2.36
N ILE A 383 19.19 8.24 -1.21
CA ILE A 383 17.77 8.20 -0.82
C ILE A 383 16.94 8.96 -1.87
N LEU A 384 17.41 10.13 -2.30
CA LEU A 384 16.75 10.94 -3.33
C LEU A 384 16.64 10.21 -4.67
N ILE A 385 17.73 9.60 -5.16
CA ILE A 385 17.75 8.86 -6.42
C ILE A 385 16.82 7.65 -6.34
N ILE A 386 16.87 6.89 -5.24
CA ILE A 386 16.01 5.71 -5.03
C ILE A 386 14.55 6.13 -5.01
N ALA A 387 14.21 7.19 -4.28
CA ALA A 387 12.86 7.72 -4.26
C ALA A 387 12.39 8.14 -5.66
N ALA A 388 13.23 8.85 -6.42
CA ALA A 388 12.92 9.26 -7.78
C ALA A 388 12.68 8.06 -8.72
N VAL A 389 13.62 7.11 -8.75
CA VAL A 389 13.53 5.94 -9.62
C VAL A 389 12.27 5.14 -9.31
N ILE A 390 11.99 4.87 -8.04
CA ILE A 390 10.86 4.04 -7.64
C ILE A 390 9.54 4.77 -7.85
N ILE A 391 9.44 6.08 -7.55
CA ILE A 391 8.22 6.87 -7.81
C ILE A 391 7.85 6.82 -9.29
N PHE A 392 8.81 7.06 -10.19
CA PHE A 392 8.51 7.03 -11.63
C PHE A 392 8.27 5.61 -12.16
N LEU A 393 8.96 4.61 -11.61
CA LEU A 393 8.74 3.22 -12.01
C LEU A 393 7.34 2.74 -11.60
N THR A 394 6.89 3.08 -10.40
CA THR A 394 5.58 2.63 -9.89
C THR A 394 4.38 3.25 -10.64
N GLU A 395 4.59 4.23 -11.51
CA GLU A 395 3.55 4.71 -12.42
C GLU A 395 3.21 3.69 -13.52
N LEU A 396 4.15 2.78 -13.81
CA LEU A 396 4.06 1.80 -14.89
C LEU A 396 3.86 0.38 -14.38
N THR A 397 4.03 0.15 -13.08
CA THR A 397 4.06 -1.19 -12.46
C THR A 397 3.29 -1.20 -11.14
N SER A 398 2.78 -2.36 -10.72
CA SER A 398 2.12 -2.50 -9.42
C SER A 398 3.05 -2.15 -8.24
N ASN A 399 2.58 -1.30 -7.33
CA ASN A 399 3.29 -0.88 -6.11
C ASN A 399 3.92 -2.07 -5.36
N THR A 400 3.14 -3.14 -5.18
CA THR A 400 3.59 -4.30 -4.40
C THR A 400 4.64 -5.11 -5.15
N ALA A 401 4.51 -5.18 -6.47
CA ALA A 401 5.45 -5.82 -7.36
C ALA A 401 6.80 -5.07 -7.38
N THR A 402 6.76 -3.74 -7.48
CA THR A 402 7.93 -2.87 -7.36
C THR A 402 8.62 -3.05 -6.01
N THR A 403 7.88 -3.03 -4.91
CA THR A 403 8.47 -3.24 -3.58
C THR A 403 9.11 -4.62 -3.43
N ALA A 404 8.43 -5.68 -3.86
CA ALA A 404 8.96 -7.05 -3.75
C ALA A 404 10.25 -7.24 -4.56
N ALA A 405 10.36 -6.61 -5.72
CA ALA A 405 11.55 -6.68 -6.56
C ALA A 405 12.72 -5.85 -6.01
N PHE A 406 12.47 -4.64 -5.51
CA PHE A 406 13.54 -3.70 -5.16
C PHE A 406 14.03 -3.82 -3.71
N LEU A 407 13.19 -4.24 -2.76
CA LEU A 407 13.60 -4.31 -1.35
C LEU A 407 14.89 -5.11 -1.10
N PRO A 408 15.04 -6.35 -1.63
CA PRO A 408 16.27 -7.11 -1.42
C PRO A 408 17.50 -6.42 -1.98
N ILE A 409 17.35 -5.76 -3.13
CA ILE A 409 18.43 -5.02 -3.79
C ILE A 409 18.82 -3.83 -2.93
N MET A 410 17.86 -2.99 -2.51
CA MET A 410 18.14 -1.78 -1.74
C MET A 410 18.80 -2.07 -0.40
N ALA A 411 18.39 -3.13 0.29
CA ALA A 411 19.04 -3.52 1.54
C ALA A 411 20.45 -4.08 1.32
N SER A 412 20.68 -4.82 0.23
CA SER A 412 22.01 -5.30 -0.14
C SER A 412 22.95 -4.15 -0.47
N VAL A 413 22.46 -3.14 -1.20
CA VAL A 413 23.19 -1.90 -1.51
C VAL A 413 23.56 -1.17 -0.23
N ALA A 414 22.60 -0.96 0.69
CA ALA A 414 22.84 -0.26 1.94
C ALA A 414 23.96 -0.93 2.77
N ILE A 415 23.95 -2.27 2.85
CA ILE A 415 24.98 -3.04 3.54
C ILE A 415 26.34 -2.88 2.86
N GLY A 416 26.40 -2.92 1.52
CA GLY A 416 27.62 -2.65 0.76
C GLY A 416 28.18 -1.24 1.00
N LEU A 417 27.31 -0.26 1.23
CA LEU A 417 27.67 1.10 1.64
C LEU A 417 28.01 1.23 3.14
N SER A 418 28.07 0.11 3.88
CA SER A 418 28.26 0.09 5.34
C SER A 418 27.19 0.87 6.12
N GLN A 419 25.97 0.96 5.59
CA GLN A 419 24.81 1.60 6.19
C GLN A 419 23.80 0.58 6.72
N ASP A 420 22.87 1.06 7.55
CA ASP A 420 21.73 0.25 7.98
C ASP A 420 20.80 -0.07 6.78
N PRO A 421 20.34 -1.34 6.60
CA PRO A 421 19.47 -1.71 5.49
C PRO A 421 18.15 -0.94 5.44
N LEU A 422 17.62 -0.48 6.58
CA LEU A 422 16.39 0.32 6.64
C LEU A 422 16.53 1.66 5.92
N LEU A 423 17.74 2.21 5.86
CA LEU A 423 18.00 3.53 5.28
C LEU A 423 17.61 3.62 3.80
N LEU A 424 17.77 2.52 3.05
CA LEU A 424 17.38 2.45 1.64
C LEU A 424 16.12 1.61 1.41
N ALA A 425 15.80 0.68 2.31
CA ALA A 425 14.60 -0.13 2.19
C ALA A 425 13.30 0.63 2.51
N ILE A 426 13.29 1.49 3.53
CA ILE A 426 12.15 2.35 3.86
C ILE A 426 11.76 3.26 2.70
N PRO A 427 12.66 4.09 2.13
CA PRO A 427 12.30 5.00 1.04
C PRO A 427 11.83 4.21 -0.18
N ALA A 428 12.34 3.01 -0.43
CA ALA A 428 11.85 2.15 -1.50
C ALA A 428 10.39 1.72 -1.31
N ALA A 429 10.01 1.29 -0.10
CA ALA A 429 8.63 0.89 0.19
C ALA A 429 7.65 2.08 0.14
N LEU A 430 8.02 3.22 0.71
CA LEU A 430 7.18 4.44 0.71
C LEU A 430 7.02 5.00 -0.71
N SER A 431 8.11 5.08 -1.47
CA SER A 431 8.12 5.57 -2.85
C SER A 431 7.27 4.72 -3.78
N ALA A 432 7.26 3.40 -3.59
CA ALA A 432 6.39 2.51 -4.36
C ALA A 432 4.90 2.76 -4.10
N SER A 433 4.52 3.46 -3.03
CA SER A 433 3.12 3.85 -2.78
C SER A 433 2.75 5.23 -3.33
N CYS A 434 3.70 5.94 -3.94
CA CYS A 434 3.56 7.32 -4.42
C CYS A 434 3.31 7.38 -5.93
N ALA A 435 2.25 6.72 -6.39
CA ALA A 435 1.84 6.69 -7.80
C ALA A 435 0.64 7.62 -8.05
N PHE A 436 0.86 8.73 -8.76
CA PHE A 436 -0.10 9.83 -8.91
C PHE A 436 -0.41 10.22 -10.37
N MET A 437 0.32 9.73 -11.37
CA MET A 437 0.18 10.20 -12.76
C MET A 437 -0.80 9.37 -13.59
N LEU A 438 -0.70 8.04 -13.52
CA LEU A 438 -1.40 7.15 -14.45
C LEU A 438 -2.56 6.37 -13.79
N PRO A 439 -3.66 6.11 -14.53
CA PRO A 439 -4.77 5.30 -14.02
C PRO A 439 -4.35 3.87 -13.66
N VAL A 440 -3.49 3.27 -14.48
CA VAL A 440 -3.08 1.87 -14.33
C VAL A 440 -2.17 1.65 -13.11
N ALA A 441 -1.52 2.70 -12.62
CA ALA A 441 -0.53 2.60 -11.56
C ALA A 441 -1.13 2.08 -10.24
N THR A 442 -2.34 2.53 -9.89
CA THR A 442 -3.02 2.08 -8.67
C THR A 442 -4.52 1.89 -8.88
N PRO A 443 -5.16 0.94 -8.18
CA PRO A 443 -6.60 0.77 -8.24
C PRO A 443 -7.39 2.04 -7.88
N PRO A 444 -7.03 2.85 -6.87
CA PRO A 444 -7.64 4.15 -6.63
C PRO A 444 -7.68 5.06 -7.88
N ASN A 445 -6.56 5.18 -8.59
CA ASN A 445 -6.45 5.99 -9.81
C ASN A 445 -7.35 5.42 -10.93
N ALA A 446 -7.36 4.10 -11.11
CA ALA A 446 -8.22 3.44 -12.09
C ALA A 446 -9.72 3.64 -11.80
N ILE A 447 -10.13 3.52 -10.54
CA ILE A 447 -11.53 3.68 -10.11
C ILE A 447 -12.03 5.09 -10.41
N ILE A 448 -11.26 6.12 -10.05
CA ILE A 448 -11.67 7.50 -10.32
C ILE A 448 -11.66 7.82 -11.82
N TYR A 449 -10.76 7.19 -12.59
CA TYR A 449 -10.68 7.37 -14.03
C TYR A 449 -11.89 6.74 -14.73
N ALA A 450 -12.32 5.55 -14.26
CA ALA A 450 -13.49 4.84 -14.74
C ALA A 450 -14.81 5.60 -14.54
N SER A 451 -14.84 6.66 -13.70
CA SER A 451 -16.01 7.55 -13.58
C SER A 451 -16.30 8.34 -14.86
N GLY A 452 -15.32 8.49 -15.77
CA GLY A 452 -15.42 9.31 -16.98
C GLY A 452 -15.32 10.82 -16.74
N LEU A 453 -15.16 11.26 -15.49
CA LEU A 453 -15.09 12.67 -15.11
C LEU A 453 -13.66 13.23 -15.07
N VAL A 454 -12.64 12.37 -15.09
CA VAL A 454 -11.22 12.75 -15.05
C VAL A 454 -10.52 12.25 -16.30
N LYS A 455 -9.75 13.11 -16.96
CA LYS A 455 -8.96 12.77 -18.14
C LYS A 455 -7.50 12.48 -17.77
N ILE A 456 -6.84 11.60 -18.53
CA ILE A 456 -5.44 11.20 -18.30
C ILE A 456 -4.51 12.41 -18.26
N ASN A 457 -4.68 13.39 -19.15
CA ASN A 457 -3.86 14.60 -19.16
C ASN A 457 -3.98 15.44 -17.87
N GLN A 458 -5.15 15.43 -17.22
CA GLN A 458 -5.38 16.10 -15.94
C GLN A 458 -4.69 15.33 -14.80
N MET A 459 -4.73 13.99 -14.86
CA MET A 459 -4.01 13.12 -13.91
C MET A 459 -2.50 13.33 -14.01
N ILE A 460 -1.93 13.24 -15.22
CA ILE A 460 -0.50 13.47 -15.47
C ILE A 460 -0.06 14.85 -14.98
N ARG A 461 -0.84 15.90 -15.30
CA ARG A 461 -0.55 17.27 -14.88
C ARG A 461 -0.53 17.39 -13.35
N ALA A 462 -1.42 16.71 -12.64
CA ALA A 462 -1.40 16.67 -11.18
C ALA A 462 -0.25 15.83 -10.64
N GLY A 463 -0.13 14.61 -11.15
CA GLY A 463 0.80 13.59 -10.68
C GLY A 463 2.25 14.01 -10.80
N ILE A 464 2.67 14.69 -11.87
CA ILE A 464 4.09 15.07 -12.01
C ILE A 464 4.57 16.01 -10.87
N TRP A 465 3.72 16.96 -10.45
CA TRP A 465 4.04 17.84 -9.33
C TRP A 465 4.03 17.10 -8.00
N LEU A 466 3.12 16.13 -7.84
CA LEU A 466 3.05 15.31 -6.65
C LEU A 466 4.24 14.33 -6.56
N ASN A 467 4.65 13.73 -7.67
CA ASN A 467 5.82 12.86 -7.73
C ASN A 467 7.06 13.63 -7.31
N ILE A 468 7.30 14.82 -7.89
CA ILE A 468 8.42 15.69 -7.50
C ILE A 468 8.34 16.03 -6.01
N LEU A 469 7.16 16.43 -5.51
CA LEU A 469 6.98 16.72 -4.09
C LEU A 469 7.33 15.51 -3.20
N PHE A 470 6.83 14.32 -3.54
CA PHE A 470 7.00 13.12 -2.72
C PHE A 470 8.43 12.56 -2.77
N ILE A 471 9.19 12.80 -3.84
CA ILE A 471 10.63 12.53 -3.86
C ILE A 471 11.31 13.26 -2.71
N PHE A 472 11.08 14.57 -2.57
CA PHE A 472 11.68 15.36 -1.49
C PHE A 472 11.07 15.04 -0.13
N LEU A 473 9.75 14.85 -0.05
CA LEU A 473 9.06 14.60 1.21
C LEU A 473 9.45 13.26 1.81
N VAL A 474 9.47 12.17 1.02
CA VAL A 474 9.93 10.85 1.47
C VAL A 474 11.39 10.92 1.87
N THR A 475 12.24 11.57 1.07
CA THR A 475 13.66 11.75 1.40
C THR A 475 13.85 12.46 2.74
N ALA A 476 13.15 13.57 2.96
CA ALA A 476 13.25 14.35 4.18
C ALA A 476 12.74 13.56 5.40
N VAL A 477 11.57 12.92 5.29
CA VAL A 477 10.98 12.13 6.39
C VAL A 477 11.88 10.97 6.77
N VAL A 478 12.40 10.23 5.78
CA VAL A 478 13.30 9.10 6.03
C VAL A 478 14.60 9.59 6.67
N TYR A 479 15.26 10.58 6.06
CA TYR A 479 16.55 11.07 6.54
C TYR A 479 16.48 11.67 7.95
N LEU A 480 15.39 12.37 8.28
CA LEU A 480 15.24 13.05 9.58
C LEU A 480 14.67 12.15 10.68
N LEU A 481 13.71 11.27 10.36
CA LEU A 481 12.98 10.50 11.38
C LEU A 481 13.46 9.06 11.52
N ALA A 482 13.86 8.40 10.43
CA ALA A 482 14.20 6.96 10.49
C ALA A 482 15.37 6.65 11.44
N PRO A 483 16.50 7.41 11.45
CA PRO A 483 17.61 7.14 12.36
C PRO A 483 17.19 7.15 13.83
N SER A 484 16.39 8.14 14.24
CA SER A 484 15.92 8.28 15.63
C SER A 484 14.85 7.26 16.01
N ILE A 485 13.99 6.86 15.07
CA ILE A 485 12.91 5.88 15.33
C ILE A 485 13.46 4.46 15.40
N PHE A 486 14.43 4.12 14.54
CA PHE A 486 14.97 2.76 14.40
C PHE A 486 16.35 2.58 15.04
N ASN A 487 16.88 3.61 15.71
CA ASN A 487 18.14 3.58 16.46
C ASN A 487 19.37 3.17 15.62
N PHE A 488 19.53 3.79 14.44
CA PHE A 488 20.74 3.65 13.63
C PHE A 488 21.39 5.00 13.33
N ILE A 489 22.68 4.98 13.00
CA ILE A 489 23.46 6.18 12.66
C ILE A 489 23.75 6.15 11.17
N ILE A 490 23.53 7.29 10.51
CA ILE A 490 23.94 7.51 9.13
C ILE A 490 25.46 7.74 9.14
N ARG A 491 26.21 6.86 8.47
CA ARG A 491 27.68 6.93 8.42
C ARG A 491 28.20 7.77 7.27
#